data_AF-A0A968DL03-F1
#
_entry.id   AF-A0A968DL03-F1
#
_cell.length_a   1.000
_cell.length_b   1.000
_cell.length_c   1.000
_cell.angle_alpha   90.00
_cell.angle_beta   90.00
_cell.angle_gamma   90.00
#
_symmetry.space_group_name_H-M   'P 1'
#
loop_
_entity.id
_entity.type
_entity.pdbx_description
1 polymer ?
#
loop_
_entity_poly.entity_id
_entity_poly.type
_entity_poly.pdbx_seq_one_letter_code
_entity_poly.pdbx_strand_id
1 'polypeptide(L)'
;MAVFVMNYFDEPQEIFIFDAGLPQEPSPPWNYEASFHINGLTNEMDGEAYFIRKGRVTAVPTLTEPEMVVFEPLGELEADVTSGGLSTSAWTFEGKLRTLENKVLRYPGHYEWLRAFKTLGLFREEPIPVGAQMVSPRELYHALLEPQIKNDDIRDICLIRVVGHGKKNKEIQTVHYELVDYYDEETGFTAMERLTGWHCSVMLHL
;
A
#
# COMPACT_ATOMS: atom_id res chain seq x y z
N MET A 1 -13.84 3.04 2.85
CA MET A 1 -14.43 1.85 2.17
C MET A 1 -14.56 0.62 3.06
N ALA A 2 -13.53 0.21 3.81
CA ALA A 2 -13.61 -0.97 4.70
C ALA A 2 -14.83 -0.97 5.63
N VAL A 3 -15.05 0.12 6.37
CA VAL A 3 -16.21 0.27 7.27
C VAL A 3 -17.54 0.20 6.51
N PHE A 4 -17.61 0.74 5.29
CA PHE A 4 -18.80 0.65 4.45
C PHE A 4 -19.12 -0.81 4.10
N VAL A 5 -18.10 -1.59 3.70
CA VAL A 5 -18.25 -3.03 3.44
C VAL A 5 -18.62 -3.79 4.72
N MET A 6 -18.03 -3.43 5.87
CA MET A 6 -18.40 -4.04 7.15
C MET A 6 -19.88 -3.83 7.49
N ASN A 7 -20.41 -2.62 7.26
CA ASN A 7 -21.80 -2.27 7.52
C ASN A 7 -22.81 -2.96 6.60
N TYR A 8 -22.36 -3.57 5.50
CA TYR A 8 -23.21 -4.41 4.68
C TYR A 8 -23.68 -5.64 5.46
N PHE A 9 -22.80 -6.24 6.26
CA PHE A 9 -23.06 -7.47 6.99
C PHE A 9 -23.76 -7.21 8.33
N ASP A 10 -24.58 -8.18 8.76
CA ASP A 10 -25.12 -8.18 10.12
C ASP A 10 -24.04 -8.66 11.11
N GLU A 11 -23.17 -9.58 10.67
CA GLU A 11 -21.98 -10.04 11.40
C GLU A 11 -20.77 -10.04 10.45
N PRO A 12 -20.01 -8.93 10.31
CA PRO A 12 -18.78 -8.93 9.53
C PRO A 12 -17.71 -9.81 10.19
N GLN A 13 -16.98 -10.59 9.41
CA GLN A 13 -16.00 -11.56 9.93
C GLN A 13 -14.59 -11.29 9.41
N GLU A 14 -14.43 -11.06 8.11
CA GLU A 14 -13.12 -10.83 7.49
C GLU A 14 -13.19 -9.64 6.55
N ILE A 15 -12.13 -8.83 6.56
CA ILE A 15 -11.95 -7.71 5.64
C ILE A 15 -10.53 -7.78 5.08
N PHE A 16 -10.42 -7.82 3.76
CA PHE A 16 -9.16 -7.74 3.03
C PHE A 16 -9.15 -6.47 2.21
N ILE A 17 -8.06 -5.72 2.27
CA ILE A 17 -7.90 -4.45 1.57
C ILE A 17 -6.70 -4.56 0.64
N PHE A 18 -6.90 -4.23 -0.62
CA PHE A 18 -5.82 -4.07 -1.59
C PHE A 18 -5.87 -2.64 -2.10
N ASP A 19 -4.73 -1.94 -2.09
CA ASP A 19 -4.67 -0.58 -2.62
C ASP A 19 -3.41 -0.33 -3.43
N ALA A 20 -3.46 0.67 -4.30
CA ALA A 20 -2.37 1.04 -5.18
C ALA A 20 -2.46 2.52 -5.54
N GLY A 21 -1.30 3.16 -5.70
CA GLY A 21 -1.11 4.34 -6.55
C GLY A 21 0.02 4.01 -7.51
N LEU A 22 -0.28 3.97 -8.80
CA LEU A 22 0.63 3.46 -9.84
C LEU A 22 0.67 4.42 -11.02
N PRO A 23 1.78 4.53 -11.76
CA PRO A 23 1.77 5.23 -13.03
C PRO A 23 0.88 4.49 -14.03
N GLN A 24 0.07 5.21 -14.81
CA GLN A 24 -0.71 4.63 -15.91
C GLN A 24 0.19 4.04 -17.00
N GLU A 25 1.35 4.65 -17.22
CA GLU A 25 2.37 4.22 -18.18
C GLU A 25 3.68 3.89 -17.43
N PRO A 26 3.84 2.66 -16.92
CA PRO A 26 5.04 2.29 -16.18
C PRO A 26 6.29 2.26 -17.07
N SER A 27 7.39 2.84 -16.57
CA SER A 27 8.69 2.83 -17.25
C SER A 27 9.66 1.81 -16.63
N PRO A 28 10.19 0.85 -17.42
CA PRO A 28 11.21 -0.08 -16.95
C PRO A 28 12.53 0.63 -16.57
N PRO A 29 13.32 0.08 -15.63
CA PRO A 29 13.12 -1.20 -14.95
C PRO A 29 12.24 -1.08 -13.69
N TRP A 30 11.92 0.13 -13.24
CA TRP A 30 11.29 0.35 -11.94
C TRP A 30 9.79 0.12 -11.95
N ASN A 31 9.13 0.40 -13.10
CA ASN A 31 7.69 0.34 -13.25
C ASN A 31 6.96 1.05 -12.09
N TYR A 32 7.52 2.16 -11.62
CA TYR A 32 7.06 2.89 -10.46
C TYR A 32 7.47 4.35 -10.54
N GLU A 33 6.57 5.24 -10.16
CA GLU A 33 6.82 6.67 -10.02
C GLU A 33 6.44 7.10 -8.60
N ALA A 34 7.34 7.82 -7.93
CA ALA A 34 7.16 8.26 -6.56
C ALA A 34 6.32 9.54 -6.51
N SER A 35 5.08 9.43 -6.03
CA SER A 35 4.19 10.58 -5.76
C SER A 35 4.44 11.25 -4.41
N PHE A 36 5.37 10.71 -3.61
CA PHE A 36 5.74 11.23 -2.30
C PHE A 36 7.22 10.96 -1.98
N HIS A 37 7.69 11.51 -0.87
CA HIS A 37 9.10 11.47 -0.48
C HIS A 37 9.60 10.02 -0.28
N ILE A 38 10.81 9.71 -0.79
CA ILE A 38 11.40 8.36 -0.79
C ILE A 38 11.58 7.75 0.62
N ASN A 39 11.81 8.56 1.64
CA ASN A 39 11.74 8.13 3.05
C ASN A 39 10.41 7.43 3.39
N GLY A 40 9.28 7.98 2.95
CA GLY A 40 7.97 7.36 3.16
C GLY A 40 7.92 5.99 2.50
N LEU A 41 8.33 5.91 1.23
CA LEU A 41 8.34 4.65 0.47
C LEU A 41 9.21 3.61 1.18
N THR A 42 10.40 4.00 1.64
CA THR A 42 11.31 3.07 2.33
C THR A 42 10.74 2.60 3.67
N ASN A 43 10.08 3.49 4.41
CA ASN A 43 9.46 3.16 5.69
C ASN A 43 8.28 2.19 5.52
N GLU A 44 7.49 2.32 4.46
CA GLU A 44 6.43 1.35 4.12
C GLU A 44 6.98 -0.05 3.86
N MET A 45 8.19 -0.15 3.32
CA MET A 45 8.84 -1.41 2.95
C MET A 45 9.73 -1.98 4.08
N ASP A 46 9.86 -1.25 5.19
CA ASP A 46 10.68 -1.60 6.34
C ASP A 46 9.84 -1.76 7.62
N GLY A 47 10.25 -2.65 8.52
CA GLY A 47 9.50 -2.94 9.75
C GLY A 47 8.31 -3.92 9.59
N GLU A 48 7.20 -3.63 10.28
CA GLU A 48 6.06 -4.52 10.45
C GLU A 48 4.72 -3.80 10.20
N ALA A 49 3.77 -4.52 9.62
CA ALA A 49 2.36 -4.17 9.58
C ALA A 49 1.63 -4.78 10.78
N TYR A 50 0.52 -4.15 11.20
CA TYR A 50 -0.32 -4.67 12.28
C TYR A 50 -1.69 -5.04 11.72
N PHE A 51 -1.98 -6.34 11.65
CA PHE A 51 -3.21 -6.91 11.11
C PHE A 51 -4.04 -7.54 12.22
N ILE A 52 -5.29 -7.89 11.93
CA ILE A 52 -6.06 -8.80 12.79
C ILE A 52 -5.96 -10.20 12.19
N ARG A 53 -5.46 -11.16 12.98
CA ARG A 53 -5.46 -12.58 12.64
C ARG A 53 -6.09 -13.37 13.79
N LYS A 54 -7.07 -14.21 13.46
CA LYS A 54 -7.83 -14.99 14.46
C LYS A 54 -8.40 -14.11 15.58
N GLY A 55 -8.83 -12.90 15.24
CA GLY A 55 -9.44 -11.96 16.18
C GLY A 55 -8.49 -11.14 17.04
N ARG A 56 -7.17 -11.22 16.82
CA ARG A 56 -6.16 -10.49 17.59
C ARG A 56 -5.23 -9.67 16.72
N VAL A 57 -4.78 -8.54 17.26
CA VAL A 57 -3.71 -7.74 16.61
C VAL A 57 -2.45 -8.59 16.54
N THR A 58 -1.89 -8.67 15.34
CA THR A 58 -0.71 -9.49 15.01
C THR A 58 0.25 -8.65 14.18
N ALA A 59 1.50 -8.56 14.63
CA ALA A 59 2.58 -7.96 13.85
C ALA A 59 2.97 -8.91 12.70
N VAL A 60 3.13 -8.36 11.50
CA VAL A 60 3.46 -9.09 10.26
C VAL A 60 4.62 -8.36 9.59
N PRO A 61 5.79 -8.99 9.41
CA PRO A 61 6.91 -8.33 8.77
C PRO A 61 6.61 -7.93 7.32
N THR A 62 7.09 -6.76 6.89
CA THR A 62 6.89 -6.28 5.52
C THR A 62 7.66 -7.11 4.50
N LEU A 63 7.10 -7.24 3.29
CA LEU A 63 7.66 -7.97 2.14
C LEU A 63 7.76 -9.50 2.32
N THR A 64 6.85 -10.09 3.09
CA THR A 64 6.92 -11.53 3.45
C THR A 64 5.78 -12.39 2.94
N GLU A 65 4.69 -11.82 2.44
CA GLU A 65 3.50 -12.57 2.02
C GLU A 65 3.02 -12.17 0.62
N PRO A 66 3.87 -12.38 -0.41
CA PRO A 66 3.54 -12.00 -1.78
C PRO A 66 2.39 -12.84 -2.33
N GLU A 67 1.50 -12.21 -3.07
CA GLU A 67 0.50 -12.87 -3.90
C GLU A 67 0.28 -12.13 -5.21
N MET A 68 -0.21 -12.84 -6.23
CA MET A 68 -0.62 -12.25 -7.49
C MET A 68 -2.11 -11.95 -7.46
N VAL A 69 -2.47 -10.74 -7.88
CA VAL A 69 -3.86 -10.28 -7.93
C VAL A 69 -4.14 -9.75 -9.33
N VAL A 70 -5.24 -10.20 -9.93
CA VAL A 70 -5.75 -9.60 -11.17
C VAL A 70 -6.67 -8.44 -10.79
N PHE A 71 -6.40 -7.27 -11.36
CA PHE A 71 -7.17 -6.06 -11.15
C PHE A 71 -7.44 -5.39 -12.50
N GLU A 72 -8.68 -5.43 -12.96
CA GLU A 72 -9.09 -4.67 -14.13
C GLU A 72 -9.17 -3.18 -13.76
N PRO A 73 -8.44 -2.29 -14.46
CA PRO A 73 -8.00 -2.44 -15.85
C PRO A 73 -6.50 -2.69 -16.05
N LEU A 74 -5.72 -2.92 -14.99
CA LEU A 74 -4.26 -3.04 -15.05
C LEU A 74 -3.75 -4.46 -15.29
N GLY A 75 -4.62 -5.47 -15.19
CA GLY A 75 -4.24 -6.88 -15.34
C GLY A 75 -3.56 -7.43 -14.09
N GLU A 76 -2.45 -8.13 -14.26
CA GLU A 76 -1.72 -8.78 -13.16
C GLU A 76 -0.87 -7.78 -12.36
N LEU A 77 -1.07 -7.78 -11.05
CA LEU A 77 -0.29 -7.01 -10.08
C LEU A 77 0.24 -7.94 -8.99
N GLU A 78 1.37 -7.57 -8.39
CA GLU A 78 1.87 -8.17 -7.16
C GLU A 78 1.28 -7.44 -5.95
N ALA A 79 0.82 -8.18 -4.95
CA ALA A 79 0.42 -7.66 -3.66
C ALA A 79 1.38 -8.16 -2.57
N ASP A 80 1.80 -7.28 -1.66
CA ASP A 80 2.61 -7.69 -0.50
C ASP A 80 2.29 -6.82 0.72
N VAL A 81 2.78 -7.27 1.87
CA VAL A 81 2.65 -6.60 3.16
C VAL A 81 3.58 -5.40 3.21
N THR A 82 3.00 -4.22 3.39
CA THR A 82 3.70 -2.97 3.71
C THR A 82 3.21 -2.43 5.05
N SER A 83 4.02 -1.59 5.69
CA SER A 83 3.70 -1.01 6.99
C SER A 83 2.76 0.20 6.82
N GLY A 84 2.04 0.54 7.90
CA GLY A 84 1.28 1.80 7.98
C GLY A 84 -0.12 1.83 7.37
N GLY A 85 -0.44 0.99 6.37
CA GLY A 85 -1.71 1.11 5.61
C GLY A 85 -3.00 1.03 6.44
N LEU A 86 -3.06 0.22 7.49
CA LEU A 86 -4.22 0.16 8.39
C LEU A 86 -4.23 1.20 9.50
N SER A 87 -3.10 1.88 9.75
CA SER A 87 -2.91 2.76 10.90
C SER A 87 -3.46 2.11 12.18
N THR A 88 -4.31 2.79 12.96
CA THR A 88 -4.87 2.27 14.22
C THR A 88 -6.04 1.29 14.03
N SER A 89 -6.45 0.97 12.80
CA SER A 89 -7.67 0.19 12.53
C SER A 89 -7.64 -1.22 13.11
N ALA A 90 -6.46 -1.86 13.15
CA ALA A 90 -6.30 -3.19 13.74
C ALA A 90 -6.69 -3.23 15.22
N TRP A 91 -6.33 -2.19 15.99
CA TRP A 91 -6.73 -2.07 17.39
C TRP A 91 -8.20 -1.68 17.55
N THR A 92 -8.73 -0.82 16.68
CA THR A 92 -10.16 -0.41 16.69
C THR A 92 -11.10 -1.59 16.49
N PHE A 93 -10.71 -2.57 15.66
CA PHE A 93 -11.53 -3.72 15.29
C PHE A 93 -11.08 -5.05 15.92
N GLU A 94 -10.11 -5.01 16.83
CA GLU A 94 -9.69 -6.19 17.59
C GLU A 94 -10.89 -6.82 18.32
N GLY A 95 -11.00 -8.15 18.25
CA GLY A 95 -12.13 -8.90 18.79
C GLY A 95 -13.46 -8.71 18.06
N LYS A 96 -13.58 -7.76 17.13
CA LYS A 96 -14.78 -7.55 16.30
C LYS A 96 -14.70 -8.27 14.95
N LEU A 97 -13.51 -8.31 14.35
CA LEU A 97 -13.23 -9.06 13.12
C LEU A 97 -12.36 -10.27 13.45
N ARG A 98 -12.52 -11.36 12.69
CA ARG A 98 -11.58 -12.49 12.71
C ARG A 98 -10.32 -12.19 11.91
N THR A 99 -10.46 -11.48 10.80
CA THR A 99 -9.36 -11.10 9.89
C THR A 99 -9.52 -9.65 9.44
N LEU A 100 -8.44 -8.88 9.50
CA LEU A 100 -8.32 -7.55 8.88
C LEU A 100 -6.89 -7.39 8.40
N GLU A 101 -6.69 -7.32 7.09
CA GLU A 101 -5.36 -7.13 6.50
C GLU A 101 -5.41 -6.22 5.30
N ASN A 102 -4.25 -5.61 5.02
CA ASN A 102 -4.05 -4.71 3.90
C ASN A 102 -2.78 -5.11 3.15
N LYS A 103 -2.84 -5.14 1.82
CA LYS A 103 -1.67 -5.34 0.97
C LYS A 103 -1.64 -4.28 -0.11
N VAL A 104 -0.45 -3.81 -0.40
CA VAL A 104 -0.23 -2.80 -1.43
C VAL A 104 0.06 -3.51 -2.74
N LEU A 105 -0.59 -3.04 -3.81
CA LEU A 105 -0.45 -3.55 -5.16
C LEU A 105 0.65 -2.77 -5.90
N ARG A 106 1.47 -3.50 -6.66
CA ARG A 106 2.53 -2.96 -7.52
C ARG A 106 2.63 -3.76 -8.82
N TYR A 107 3.21 -3.15 -9.85
CA TYR A 107 3.51 -3.88 -11.08
C TYR A 107 4.52 -5.01 -10.81
N PRO A 108 4.44 -6.13 -11.57
CA PRO A 108 5.33 -7.27 -11.37
C PRO A 108 6.82 -6.92 -11.36
N GLY A 109 7.58 -7.57 -10.47
CA GLY A 109 9.00 -7.35 -10.24
C GLY A 109 9.32 -6.26 -9.21
N HIS A 110 8.35 -5.43 -8.80
CA HIS A 110 8.58 -4.33 -7.85
C HIS A 110 9.10 -4.83 -6.50
N TYR A 111 8.46 -5.86 -5.94
CA TYR A 111 8.84 -6.34 -4.61
C TYR A 111 10.11 -7.18 -4.60
N GLU A 112 10.54 -7.71 -5.75
CA GLU A 112 11.78 -8.49 -5.87
C GLU A 112 13.00 -7.62 -5.55
N TRP A 113 13.14 -6.48 -6.22
CA TRP A 113 14.31 -5.61 -5.99
C TRP A 113 14.24 -4.93 -4.62
N LEU A 114 13.05 -4.60 -4.11
CA LEU A 114 12.90 -4.07 -2.74
C LEU A 114 13.41 -5.07 -1.70
N ARG A 115 13.04 -6.35 -1.82
CA ARG A 115 13.55 -7.42 -0.95
C ARG A 115 15.06 -7.54 -1.06
N ALA A 116 15.62 -7.48 -2.26
CA ALA A 116 17.07 -7.54 -2.47
C ALA A 116 17.78 -6.36 -1.78
N PHE A 117 17.28 -5.13 -1.96
CA PHE A 117 17.85 -3.91 -1.35
C PHE A 117 17.74 -3.94 0.18
N LYS A 118 16.59 -4.33 0.72
CA LYS A 118 16.38 -4.51 2.16
C LYS A 118 17.35 -5.54 2.74
N THR A 119 17.48 -6.70 2.08
CA THR A 119 18.36 -7.80 2.51
C THR A 119 19.83 -7.39 2.47
N LEU A 120 20.25 -6.66 1.44
CA LEU A 120 21.61 -6.11 1.32
C LEU A 120 21.92 -5.11 2.44
N GLY A 121 20.91 -4.52 3.06
CA GLY A 121 21.04 -3.54 4.14
C GLY A 121 20.95 -2.09 3.68
N LEU A 122 20.48 -1.83 2.46
CA LEU A 122 20.35 -0.48 1.91
C LEU A 122 19.30 0.36 2.64
N PHE A 123 18.42 -0.23 3.45
CA PHE A 123 17.44 0.51 4.25
C PHE A 123 17.99 0.92 5.62
N ARG A 124 19.20 0.50 6.00
CA ARG A 124 19.79 0.83 7.30
C ARG A 124 20.29 2.26 7.33
N GLU A 125 20.00 2.96 8.41
CA GLU A 125 20.44 4.34 8.63
C GLU A 125 21.87 4.42 9.18
N GLU A 126 22.26 3.46 10.02
CA GLU A 126 23.57 3.42 10.68
C GLU A 126 24.71 3.45 9.65
N PRO A 127 25.60 4.46 9.71
CA PRO A 127 26.72 4.56 8.78
C PRO A 127 27.69 3.38 8.88
N ILE A 128 28.19 2.94 7.73
CA ILE A 128 29.21 1.88 7.61
C ILE A 128 30.50 2.42 6.99
N PRO A 129 31.68 1.86 7.33
CA PRO A 129 32.93 2.27 6.69
C PRO A 129 33.00 1.75 5.25
N VAL A 130 33.20 2.67 4.29
CA VAL A 130 33.48 2.38 2.88
C VAL A 130 34.79 3.07 2.51
N GLY A 131 35.87 2.30 2.48
CA GLY A 131 37.23 2.86 2.39
C GLY A 131 37.56 3.72 3.61
N ALA A 132 37.80 5.01 3.40
CA ALA A 132 38.13 5.97 4.46
C ALA A 132 36.94 6.82 4.94
N GLN A 133 35.73 6.60 4.41
CA GLN A 133 34.54 7.39 4.72
C GLN A 133 33.48 6.55 5.43
N MET A 134 32.68 7.19 6.29
CA MET A 134 31.45 6.61 6.83
C MET A 134 30.29 6.99 5.91
N VAL A 135 29.53 6.00 5.44
CA VAL A 135 28.44 6.19 4.49
C VAL A 135 27.16 5.60 5.08
N SER A 136 26.08 6.38 5.12
CA SER A 136 24.75 5.84 5.43
C SER A 136 24.23 5.04 4.23
N PRO A 137 23.95 3.73 4.37
CA PRO A 137 23.39 2.93 3.29
C PRO A 137 22.07 3.50 2.75
N ARG A 138 21.18 3.96 3.65
CA ARG A 138 19.89 4.56 3.28
C ARG A 138 20.05 5.84 2.48
N GLU A 139 20.90 6.76 2.93
CA GLU A 139 21.11 8.01 2.19
C GLU A 139 21.71 7.75 0.80
N LEU A 140 22.67 6.82 0.69
CA LEU A 140 23.22 6.43 -0.60
C LEU A 140 22.14 5.81 -1.51
N TYR A 141 21.34 4.89 -0.97
CA TYR A 141 20.23 4.29 -1.69
C TYR A 141 19.23 5.33 -2.19
N HIS A 142 18.85 6.29 -1.34
CA HIS A 142 17.93 7.37 -1.73
C HIS A 142 18.53 8.27 -2.80
N ALA A 143 19.78 8.70 -2.63
CA ALA A 143 20.47 9.54 -3.60
C ALA A 143 20.58 8.88 -4.98
N LEU A 144 20.63 7.53 -5.03
CA LEU A 144 20.69 6.78 -6.28
C LEU A 144 19.30 6.52 -6.87
N LEU A 145 18.31 6.10 -6.07
CA LEU A 145 17.01 5.68 -6.59
C LEU A 145 16.06 6.85 -6.83
N GLU A 146 16.01 7.85 -5.95
CA GLU A 146 15.02 8.94 -6.03
C GLU A 146 15.01 9.64 -7.39
N PRO A 147 16.16 10.01 -8.01
CA PRO A 147 16.16 10.64 -9.34
C PRO A 147 15.66 9.74 -10.47
N GLN A 148 15.58 8.42 -10.25
CA GLN A 148 15.15 7.45 -11.25
C GLN A 148 13.66 7.15 -11.20
N ILE A 149 13.01 7.43 -10.07
CA ILE A 149 11.56 7.18 -9.86
C ILE A 149 10.77 8.47 -9.67
N LYS A 150 11.43 9.62 -9.58
CA LYS A 150 10.78 10.92 -9.49
C LYS A 150 10.39 11.41 -10.88
N ASN A 151 9.16 11.83 -11.03
CA ASN A 151 8.64 12.49 -12.21
C ASN A 151 7.81 13.72 -11.79
N ASP A 152 7.92 14.81 -12.56
CA ASP A 152 7.20 16.06 -12.28
C ASP A 152 5.78 16.06 -12.91
N ASP A 153 5.52 15.21 -13.90
CA ASP A 153 4.20 15.00 -14.52
C ASP A 153 3.82 13.52 -14.40
N ILE A 154 3.25 13.17 -13.24
CA ILE A 154 2.81 11.80 -12.95
C ILE A 154 1.36 11.64 -13.42
N ARG A 155 1.16 10.82 -14.45
CA ARG A 155 -0.17 10.34 -14.86
C ARG A 155 -0.46 9.05 -14.12
N ASP A 156 -1.13 9.11 -12.97
CA ASP A 156 -1.36 7.97 -12.09
C ASP A 156 -2.77 7.39 -12.19
N ILE A 157 -2.88 6.15 -11.71
CA ILE A 157 -4.10 5.44 -11.43
C ILE A 157 -4.04 4.97 -9.97
N CYS A 158 -5.10 5.22 -9.23
CA CYS A 158 -5.28 4.70 -7.89
C CYS A 158 -6.36 3.63 -7.85
N LEU A 159 -6.09 2.56 -7.13
CA LEU A 159 -6.98 1.41 -7.01
C LEU A 159 -7.21 1.11 -5.54
N ILE A 160 -8.44 0.80 -5.16
CA ILE A 160 -8.76 0.23 -3.85
C ILE A 160 -9.78 -0.89 -4.07
N ARG A 161 -9.46 -2.10 -3.65
CA ARG A 161 -10.39 -3.23 -3.55
C ARG A 161 -10.55 -3.61 -2.10
N VAL A 162 -11.80 -3.69 -1.65
CA VAL A 162 -12.16 -4.25 -0.35
C VAL A 162 -12.98 -5.51 -0.56
N VAL A 163 -12.51 -6.61 0.00
CA VAL A 163 -13.22 -7.89 0.05
C VAL A 163 -13.69 -8.13 1.47
N GLY A 164 -15.00 -8.28 1.64
CA GLY A 164 -15.59 -8.58 2.93
C GLY A 164 -16.26 -9.93 2.95
N HIS A 165 -16.04 -10.69 4.02
CA HIS A 165 -16.78 -11.92 4.33
C HIS A 165 -17.54 -11.75 5.63
N GLY A 166 -18.80 -12.15 5.65
CA GLY A 166 -19.62 -12.06 6.85
C GLY A 166 -21.00 -12.67 6.67
N LYS A 167 -21.81 -12.63 7.73
CA LYS A 167 -23.21 -13.04 7.63
C LYS A 167 -24.09 -11.87 7.23
N LYS A 168 -24.98 -12.10 6.28
CA LYS A 168 -26.11 -11.24 5.95
C LYS A 168 -27.37 -12.09 5.86
N ASN A 169 -28.44 -11.72 6.55
CA ASN A 169 -29.68 -12.50 6.59
C ASN A 169 -29.46 -13.96 7.00
N LYS A 170 -28.54 -14.22 7.94
CA LYS A 170 -28.10 -15.55 8.42
C LYS A 170 -27.31 -16.40 7.41
N GLU A 171 -27.05 -15.91 6.21
CA GLU A 171 -26.23 -16.59 5.20
C GLU A 171 -24.83 -16.00 5.15
N ILE A 172 -23.82 -16.84 4.90
CA ILE A 172 -22.45 -16.37 4.66
C ILE A 172 -22.38 -15.81 3.24
N GLN A 173 -21.89 -14.58 3.13
CA GLN A 173 -21.75 -13.88 1.85
C GLN A 173 -20.36 -13.26 1.72
N THR A 174 -19.95 -13.08 0.47
CA THR A 174 -18.75 -12.35 0.09
C THR A 174 -19.18 -11.11 -0.69
N VAL A 175 -18.66 -9.94 -0.30
CA VAL A 175 -18.87 -8.67 -1.01
C VAL A 175 -17.52 -8.15 -1.49
N HIS A 176 -17.48 -7.75 -2.75
CA HIS A 176 -16.36 -7.01 -3.33
C HIS A 176 -16.80 -5.57 -3.60
N TYR A 177 -15.95 -4.62 -3.23
CA TYR A 177 -16.13 -3.21 -3.58
C TYR A 177 -14.83 -2.65 -4.10
N GLU A 178 -14.88 -2.04 -5.27
CA GLU A 178 -13.71 -1.51 -5.96
C GLU A 178 -13.89 -0.02 -6.23
N LEU A 179 -12.80 0.72 -6.06
CA LEU A 179 -12.66 2.10 -6.49
C LEU A 179 -11.46 2.14 -7.43
N VAL A 180 -11.65 2.77 -8.57
CA VAL A 180 -10.59 3.07 -9.52
C VAL A 180 -10.69 4.57 -9.81
N ASP A 181 -9.58 5.27 -9.65
CA ASP A 181 -9.47 6.67 -10.01
C ASP A 181 -8.25 6.90 -10.89
N TYR A 182 -8.37 7.86 -11.80
CA TYR A 182 -7.34 8.18 -12.79
C TYR A 182 -6.93 9.63 -12.66
N TYR A 183 -5.74 9.93 -13.18
CA TYR A 183 -5.32 11.29 -13.45
C TYR A 183 -6.42 12.05 -14.19
N ASP A 184 -6.68 13.28 -13.75
CA ASP A 184 -7.74 14.12 -14.28
C ASP A 184 -7.18 15.14 -15.28
N GLU A 185 -7.42 14.89 -16.57
CA GLU A 185 -7.00 15.77 -17.67
C GLU A 185 -7.61 17.18 -17.59
N GLU A 186 -8.79 17.34 -16.99
CA GLU A 186 -9.48 18.62 -16.94
C GLU A 186 -8.88 19.53 -15.86
N THR A 187 -8.57 18.96 -14.70
CA THR A 187 -8.10 19.71 -13.53
C THR A 187 -6.58 19.68 -13.35
N GLY A 188 -5.91 18.69 -13.94
CA GLY A 188 -4.48 18.44 -13.78
C GLY A 188 -4.10 17.73 -12.48
N PHE A 189 -5.08 17.34 -11.66
CA PHE A 189 -4.82 16.61 -10.42
C PHE A 189 -4.57 15.12 -10.68
N THR A 190 -3.58 14.57 -9.99
CA THR A 190 -3.35 13.14 -9.89
C THR A 190 -4.50 12.44 -9.15
N ALA A 191 -4.72 11.16 -9.44
CA ALA A 191 -5.64 10.31 -8.69
C ALA A 191 -5.26 10.28 -7.20
N MET A 192 -3.96 10.23 -6.89
CA MET A 192 -3.44 10.24 -5.52
C MET A 192 -3.79 11.54 -4.79
N GLU A 193 -3.61 12.71 -5.42
CA GLU A 193 -3.99 14.00 -4.81
C GLU A 193 -5.49 14.08 -4.53
N ARG A 194 -6.33 13.56 -5.43
CA ARG A 194 -7.79 13.56 -5.27
C ARG A 194 -8.22 12.62 -4.15
N LEU A 195 -7.72 11.39 -4.15
CA LEU A 195 -8.06 10.37 -3.16
C LEU A 195 -7.49 10.63 -1.77
N THR A 196 -6.54 11.53 -1.62
CA THR A 196 -6.01 11.94 -0.31
C THR A 196 -6.52 13.32 0.10
N GLY A 197 -6.32 14.32 -0.76
CA GLY A 197 -6.56 15.73 -0.47
C GLY A 197 -8.03 16.11 -0.32
N TRP A 198 -8.92 15.57 -1.17
CA TRP A 198 -10.34 15.91 -1.08
C TRP A 198 -10.98 15.39 0.20
N HIS A 199 -10.66 14.16 0.60
CA HIS A 199 -11.14 13.59 1.86
C HIS A 199 -10.66 14.40 3.06
N CYS A 200 -9.39 14.84 3.05
CA CYS A 200 -8.85 15.73 4.07
C CYS A 200 -9.62 17.07 4.12
N SER A 201 -9.85 17.68 2.96
CA SER A 201 -10.60 18.94 2.84
C SER A 201 -12.04 18.83 3.38
N VAL A 202 -12.76 17.76 3.02
CA VAL A 202 -14.11 17.50 3.54
C VAL A 202 -14.09 17.34 5.06
N MET A 203 -13.13 16.58 5.61
CA MET A 203 -13.02 16.40 7.06
C MET A 203 -12.69 17.69 7.82
N LEU A 204 -11.94 18.61 7.22
CA LEU A 204 -11.65 19.92 7.82
C LEU A 204 -12.81 20.91 7.73
N HIS A 205 -13.74 20.68 6.80
CA HIS A 205 -14.93 21.50 6.64
C HIS A 205 -16.06 21.12 7.61
N LEU A 206 -16.12 19.85 8.02
CA LEU A 206 -17.08 19.29 8.98
C LEU A 206 -16.72 19.68 10.43
#